data_AF-A0A820K4P6-F1
#
_entry.id   AF-A0A820K4P6-F1
#
_cell.length_a   1.000
_cell.length_b   1.000
_cell.length_c   1.000
_cell.angle_alpha   90.00
_cell.angle_beta   90.00
_cell.angle_gamma   90.00
#
_symmetry.space_group_name_H-M   'P 1'
#
loop_
_entity.id
_entity.type
_entity.pdbx_description
1 polymer ?
#
loop_
_entity_poly.entity_id
_entity_poly.type
_entity_poly.pdbx_seq_one_letter_code
_entity_poly.pdbx_strand_id
1 'polypeptide(L)'
;MSSHITDLEGDWRIVSYPQHPKYVNCKIEIRGHGLDPNVFKLHMHVVNDLTCILQHNSTTNQWEISEFFSTEIHGSPRDIHKEHVFRKLFSILQNLEVQDEQQLIITTYDGEQVRLERLP
;
A
#
# COMPACT_ATOMS: atom_id res chain seq x y z
N MET A 1 -8.05 20.89 6.13
CA MET A 1 -8.89 19.74 5.76
C MET A 1 -8.25 18.53 6.42
N SER A 2 -8.99 17.83 7.28
CA SER A 2 -8.46 16.69 8.05
C SER A 2 -8.76 15.44 7.25
N SER A 3 -7.72 14.77 6.74
CA SER A 3 -7.84 13.40 6.23
C SER A 3 -8.10 12.49 7.43
N HIS A 4 -9.24 11.79 7.46
CA HIS A 4 -9.48 10.82 8.51
C HIS A 4 -8.74 9.53 8.12
N ILE A 5 -7.90 9.01 9.03
CA ILE A 5 -7.17 7.76 8.84
C ILE A 5 -8.11 6.58 8.52
N THR A 6 -9.37 6.64 8.97
CA THR A 6 -10.43 5.67 8.62
C THR A 6 -10.77 5.64 7.14
N ASP A 7 -10.52 6.74 6.41
CA ASP A 7 -10.83 6.84 4.99
C ASP A 7 -9.85 6.04 4.11
N LEU A 8 -8.84 5.39 4.71
CA LEU A 8 -7.93 4.46 4.01
C LEU A 8 -8.57 3.11 3.70
N GLU A 9 -9.55 2.65 4.48
CA GLU A 9 -10.12 1.32 4.31
C GLU A 9 -10.91 1.21 3.01
N GLY A 10 -10.54 0.27 2.14
CA GLY A 10 -11.25 0.07 0.88
C GLY A 10 -10.41 -0.70 -0.11
N ASP A 11 -11.00 -0.93 -1.28
CA ASP A 11 -10.31 -1.53 -2.40
C ASP A 11 -9.80 -0.41 -3.30
N TRP A 12 -8.51 -0.44 -3.58
CA TRP A 12 -7.82 0.58 -4.34
C TRP A 12 -7.20 -0.02 -5.58
N ARG A 13 -7.15 0.74 -6.66
CA ARG A 13 -6.51 0.36 -7.92
C ARG A 13 -5.43 1.37 -8.27
N ILE A 14 -4.21 0.90 -8.50
CA ILE A 14 -3.12 1.75 -8.97
C ILE A 14 -3.47 2.31 -10.36
N VAL A 15 -3.54 3.64 -10.47
CA VAL A 15 -3.78 4.34 -11.75
C VAL A 15 -2.55 5.05 -12.27
N SER A 16 -1.56 5.34 -11.41
CA SER A 16 -0.28 5.90 -11.81
C SER A 16 0.85 5.37 -10.94
N TYR A 17 1.87 4.78 -11.56
CA TYR A 17 3.11 4.35 -10.92
C TYR A 17 4.31 4.57 -11.88
N PRO A 18 4.88 5.78 -11.92
CA PRO A 18 5.84 6.17 -12.97
C PRO A 18 7.10 5.31 -13.07
N GLN A 19 7.72 4.92 -11.94
CA GLN A 19 8.92 4.07 -11.98
C GLN A 19 8.59 2.61 -12.34
N HIS A 20 7.33 2.23 -12.16
CA HIS A 20 6.88 0.85 -12.31
C HIS A 20 5.51 0.73 -13.00
N PRO A 21 5.39 1.16 -14.28
CA PRO A 21 4.10 1.24 -15.00
C PRO A 21 3.41 -0.12 -15.17
N LYS A 22 4.16 -1.22 -15.04
CA LYS A 22 3.63 -2.60 -15.09
C LYS A 22 2.67 -2.95 -13.94
N TYR A 23 2.59 -2.14 -12.88
CA TYR A 23 1.64 -2.33 -11.77
C TYR A 23 0.40 -1.43 -11.87
N VAL A 24 0.29 -0.62 -12.92
CA VAL A 24 -0.98 0.07 -13.20
C VAL A 24 -2.06 -0.99 -13.40
N ASN A 25 -3.23 -0.75 -12.80
CA ASN A 25 -4.36 -1.66 -12.63
C ASN A 25 -4.23 -2.75 -11.56
N CYS A 26 -3.09 -2.85 -10.86
CA CYS A 26 -3.04 -3.74 -9.71
C CYS A 26 -3.96 -3.24 -8.59
N LYS A 27 -4.59 -4.19 -7.90
CA LYS A 27 -5.51 -3.91 -6.80
C LYS A 27 -4.82 -4.07 -5.45
N ILE A 28 -5.06 -3.14 -4.55
CA ILE A 28 -4.61 -3.14 -3.17
C ILE A 28 -5.84 -3.02 -2.29
N GLU A 29 -6.11 -4.06 -1.52
CA GLU A 29 -7.13 -4.07 -0.49
C GLU A 29 -6.52 -3.55 0.81
N ILE A 30 -7.15 -2.56 1.42
CA ILE A 30 -6.76 -1.99 2.72
C ILE A 30 -7.92 -2.19 3.69
N ARG A 31 -7.65 -2.79 4.84
CA ARG A 31 -8.63 -3.05 5.92
C ARG A 31 -8.00 -2.76 7.27
N GLY A 32 -8.79 -2.36 8.27
CA GLY A 32 -8.33 -2.30 9.65
C GLY A 32 -7.85 -3.67 10.15
N HIS A 33 -6.83 -3.67 11.00
CA HIS A 33 -6.22 -4.88 11.55
C HIS A 33 -6.36 -4.92 13.08
N GLY A 34 -7.25 -5.79 13.56
CA GLY A 34 -7.53 -5.92 14.99
C GLY A 34 -8.43 -4.81 15.52
N LEU A 35 -8.18 -4.37 16.76
CA LEU A 35 -8.95 -3.30 17.43
C LEU A 35 -8.21 -1.95 17.42
N ASP A 36 -6.98 -1.89 16.88
CA ASP A 36 -6.19 -0.66 16.84
C ASP A 36 -6.55 0.16 15.58
N PRO A 37 -7.10 1.38 15.73
CA PRO A 37 -7.48 2.22 14.60
C PRO A 37 -6.29 2.74 13.78
N ASN A 38 -5.06 2.53 14.24
CA ASN A 38 -3.84 2.95 13.55
C ASN A 38 -3.16 1.80 12.80
N VAL A 39 -3.70 0.58 12.85
CA VAL A 39 -3.09 -0.59 12.22
C VAL A 39 -3.96 -1.08 11.06
N PHE A 40 -3.35 -1.20 9.89
CA PHE A 40 -4.02 -1.58 8.65
C PHE A 40 -3.34 -2.79 8.03
N LYS A 41 -4.16 -3.73 7.56
CA LYS A 41 -3.73 -4.83 6.70
C LYS A 41 -3.90 -4.41 5.25
N LEU A 42 -2.79 -4.40 4.53
CA LEU A 42 -2.72 -4.19 3.10
C LEU A 42 -2.52 -5.53 2.42
N HIS A 43 -3.37 -5.82 1.44
CA HIS A 43 -3.35 -7.06 0.69
C HIS A 43 -3.32 -6.76 -0.80
N MET A 44 -2.43 -7.42 -1.53
CA MET A 44 -2.30 -7.27 -2.98
C MET A 44 -2.08 -8.63 -3.61
N HIS A 45 -2.90 -8.96 -4.60
CA HIS A 45 -2.67 -10.12 -5.44
C HIS A 45 -1.91 -9.69 -6.71
N VAL A 46 -0.74 -10.29 -6.94
CA VAL A 46 0.03 -10.07 -8.18
C VAL A 46 0.25 -11.39 -8.90
N VAL A 47 0.93 -12.32 -8.23
CA VAL A 47 1.14 -13.71 -8.63
C VAL A 47 1.02 -14.55 -7.37
N ASN A 48 1.73 -14.11 -6.32
CA ASN A 48 1.49 -14.49 -4.95
C ASN A 48 0.62 -13.43 -4.26
N ASP A 49 -0.01 -13.84 -3.17
CA ASP A 49 -0.70 -12.93 -2.26
C ASP A 49 0.34 -12.27 -1.36
N LEU A 50 0.43 -10.94 -1.45
CA LEU A 50 1.29 -10.12 -0.62
C LEU A 50 0.45 -9.47 0.45
N THR A 51 0.79 -9.70 1.70
CA THR A 51 0.17 -9.05 2.86
C THR A 51 1.22 -8.20 3.58
N CYS A 52 0.88 -6.96 3.86
CA CYS A 52 1.68 -6.05 4.66
C CYS A 52 0.81 -5.50 5.80
N ILE A 53 1.35 -5.44 7.01
CA ILE A 53 0.73 -4.72 8.11
C ILE A 53 1.41 -3.36 8.23
N LEU A 54 0.64 -2.30 8.02
CA LEU A 54 1.05 -0.91 8.21
C LEU A 54 0.54 -0.41 9.55
N GLN A 55 1.40 0.29 10.28
CA GLN A 55 1.08 0.97 11.51
C GLN A 55 1.35 2.46 11.37
N HIS A 56 0.36 3.29 11.72
CA HIS A 56 0.52 4.72 11.82
C HIS A 56 0.95 5.11 13.24
N ASN A 57 2.08 5.79 13.34
CA ASN A 57 2.51 6.40 14.59
C ASN A 57 1.89 7.80 14.69
N SER A 58 0.81 7.93 15.45
CA SER A 58 0.10 9.20 15.63
C SER A 58 0.92 10.31 16.30
N THR A 59 2.02 9.96 16.98
CA THR A 59 2.90 10.94 17.63
C THR A 59 3.88 11.57 16.64
N THR A 60 4.45 10.76 15.75
CA THR A 60 5.42 11.22 14.73
C THR A 60 4.76 11.50 13.37
N ASN A 61 3.50 11.12 13.22
CA ASN A 61 2.75 11.09 11.96
C ASN A 61 3.46 10.28 10.86
N GLN A 62 4.17 9.22 11.24
CA GLN A 62 4.92 8.35 10.32
C GLN A 62 4.21 7.01 10.14
N TRP A 63 4.43 6.39 8.99
CA TRP A 63 3.95 5.04 8.69
C TRP A 63 5.11 4.05 8.78
N GLU A 64 4.86 2.92 9.44
CA GLU A 64 5.85 1.85 9.62
C GLU A 64 5.27 0.52 9.16
N ILE A 65 6.12 -0.35 8.59
CA ILE A 65 5.76 -1.75 8.35
C ILE A 65 6.07 -2.53 9.62
N SER A 66 5.05 -3.12 10.23
CA SER A 66 5.26 -4.06 11.34
C SER A 66 5.54 -5.47 10.82
N GLU A 67 4.80 -5.92 9.81
CA GLU A 67 4.90 -7.29 9.28
C GLU A 67 4.72 -7.34 7.75
N PHE A 68 5.38 -8.31 7.12
CA PHE A 68 5.24 -8.58 5.68
C PHE A 68 5.22 -10.08 5.43
N PHE A 69 4.20 -10.54 4.71
CA PHE A 69 3.98 -11.93 4.35
C PHE A 69 3.78 -12.05 2.83
N SER A 70 4.28 -13.14 2.26
CA SER A 70 4.04 -13.53 0.88
C SER A 70 3.67 -15.01 0.88
N THR A 71 2.65 -15.41 0.12
CA THR A 71 2.38 -16.83 -0.08
C THR A 71 3.50 -17.43 -0.94
N GLU A 72 4.35 -18.27 -0.35
CA GLU A 72 5.46 -18.90 -1.09
C GLU A 72 4.94 -19.94 -2.08
N ILE A 73 4.89 -19.56 -3.35
CA ILE A 73 4.88 -20.51 -4.47
C ILE A 73 6.14 -20.21 -5.28
N HIS A 74 6.90 -21.27 -5.63
CA HIS A 74 8.07 -21.20 -6.50
C HIS A 74 7.79 -20.32 -7.74
N GLY A 75 8.21 -19.06 -7.66
CA GLY A 75 7.97 -18.06 -8.69
C GLY A 75 9.17 -17.92 -9.61
N SER A 76 8.92 -17.49 -10.85
CA SER A 76 10.02 -17.11 -11.73
C SER A 76 10.80 -15.92 -11.11
N PRO A 77 12.06 -15.66 -11.48
CA PRO A 77 12.79 -14.48 -11.04
C PRO A 77 12.02 -13.16 -11.27
N ARG A 78 11.16 -13.15 -12.29
CA ARG A 78 10.29 -12.02 -12.61
C ARG A 78 9.22 -11.79 -11.54
N ASP A 79 8.72 -12.84 -10.90
CA ASP A 79 7.67 -12.75 -9.88
C ASP A 79 8.26 -12.37 -8.52
N ILE A 80 9.43 -12.91 -8.17
CA ILE A 80 10.22 -12.47 -7.01
C ILE A 80 10.56 -10.97 -7.12
N HIS A 81 10.96 -10.53 -8.32
CA HIS A 81 11.21 -9.11 -8.55
C HIS A 81 9.93 -8.26 -8.39
N LYS A 82 8.74 -8.82 -8.63
CA LYS A 82 7.49 -8.07 -8.41
C LYS A 82 7.20 -7.83 -6.94
N GLU A 83 7.39 -8.85 -6.12
CA GLU A 83 7.25 -8.75 -4.66
C GLU A 83 8.23 -7.73 -4.09
N HIS A 84 9.47 -7.74 -4.59
CA HIS A 84 10.50 -6.81 -4.13
C HIS A 84 10.11 -5.35 -4.39
N VAL A 85 9.49 -5.02 -5.52
CA VAL A 85 9.04 -3.65 -5.82
C VAL A 85 7.93 -3.22 -4.84
N PHE A 86 6.97 -4.08 -4.56
CA PHE A 86 5.90 -3.76 -3.62
C PHE A 86 6.44 -3.58 -2.20
N ARG A 87 7.30 -4.51 -1.75
CA ARG A 87 7.97 -4.40 -0.45
C ARG A 87 8.80 -3.11 -0.36
N LYS A 88 9.49 -2.74 -1.45
CA LYS A 88 10.22 -1.48 -1.52
C LYS A 88 9.29 -0.29 -1.32
N LEU A 89 8.19 -0.20 -2.07
CA LEU A 89 7.21 0.90 -2.00
C LEU A 89 6.81 1.22 -0.54
N PHE A 90 6.44 0.20 0.24
CA PHE A 90 6.04 0.41 1.63
C PHE A 90 7.23 0.62 2.57
N SER A 91 8.40 0.03 2.30
CA SER A 91 9.58 0.17 3.16
C SER A 91 10.14 1.59 3.17
N ILE A 92 9.91 2.33 2.09
CA ILE A 92 10.27 3.75 1.98
C ILE A 92 9.03 4.65 1.98
N LEU A 93 7.90 4.17 2.53
CA LEU A 93 6.69 4.96 2.68
C LEU A 93 6.95 6.15 3.59
N GLN A 94 6.69 7.36 3.08
CA GLN A 94 6.75 8.58 3.87
C GLN A 94 5.35 9.04 4.28
N ASN A 95 4.39 9.02 3.36
CA ASN A 95 3.04 9.53 3.60
C ASN A 95 1.98 8.74 2.83
N LEU A 96 0.79 8.61 3.44
CA LEU A 96 -0.44 8.14 2.82
C LEU A 96 -1.50 9.22 2.95
N GLU A 97 -2.02 9.68 1.83
CA GLU A 97 -3.03 10.74 1.79
C GLU A 97 -4.24 10.29 0.99
N VAL A 98 -5.41 10.35 1.62
CA VAL A 98 -6.70 10.17 0.94
C VAL A 98 -7.25 11.54 0.55
N GLN A 99 -7.55 11.71 -0.74
CA GLN A 99 -8.15 12.90 -1.32
C GLN A 99 -9.57 12.59 -1.80
N ASP A 100 -10.52 13.43 -1.36
CA ASP A 100 -11.95 13.38 -1.74
C ASP A 100 -12.59 11.99 -1.61
N GLU A 101 -12.09 11.16 -0.67
CA GLU A 101 -12.50 9.76 -0.45
C GLU A 101 -12.34 8.81 -1.66
N GLN A 102 -11.79 9.29 -2.77
CA GLN A 102 -11.74 8.57 -4.05
C GLN A 102 -10.31 8.32 -4.54
N GLN A 103 -9.35 9.11 -4.08
CA GLN A 103 -7.95 8.96 -4.48
C GLN A 103 -7.06 8.72 -3.26
N LEU A 104 -6.17 7.74 -3.36
CA LEU A 104 -5.10 7.50 -2.40
C LEU A 104 -3.77 7.84 -3.07
N ILE A 105 -2.97 8.66 -2.40
CA ILE A 105 -1.63 9.04 -2.83
C ILE A 105 -0.64 8.46 -1.83
N ILE A 106 0.23 7.59 -2.33
CA ILE A 106 1.39 7.06 -1.61
C ILE A 106 2.59 7.91 -2.00
N THR A 107 3.21 8.55 -1.03
CA THR A 107 4.47 9.29 -1.23
C THR A 107 5.59 8.57 -0.49
N THR A 108 6.69 8.32 -1.20
CA THR A 108 7.88 7.67 -0.65
C THR A 108 8.96 8.70 -0.27
N TYR A 109 9.92 8.29 0.56
CA TYR A 109 11.03 9.16 1.00
C TYR A 109 11.94 9.64 -0.15
N ASP A 110 11.96 8.95 -1.29
CA ASP A 110 12.68 9.37 -2.50
C ASP A 110 11.84 10.32 -3.39
N GLY A 111 10.65 10.71 -2.95
CA GLY A 111 9.77 11.65 -3.63
C GLY A 111 8.92 11.02 -4.74
N GLU A 112 8.95 9.69 -4.90
CA GLU A 112 8.03 9.01 -5.80
C GLU A 112 6.59 9.10 -5.28
N GLN A 113 5.66 9.28 -6.22
CA GLN A 113 4.22 9.32 -5.95
C GLN A 113 3.51 8.22 -6.73
N VAL A 114 2.82 7.35 -6.01
CA VAL A 114 1.93 6.34 -6.57
C VAL A 114 0.49 6.77 -6.30
N ARG A 115 -0.32 6.85 -7.35
CA ARG A 115 -1.73 7.24 -7.25
C ARG A 115 -2.63 6.03 -7.45
N LEU A 116 -3.61 5.92 -6.58
CA LEU A 116 -4.62 4.88 -6.60
C LEU A 116 -6.01 5.51 -6.58
N GLU A 117 -6.97 4.85 -7.21
CA GLU A 117 -8.39 5.19 -7.17
C GLU A 117 -9.15 4.14 -6.38
N ARG A 118 -10.15 4.57 -5.61
CA ARG A 118 -11.06 3.67 -4.92
C ARG A 118 -11.93 2.92 -5.94
N LEU A 119 -12.09 1.63 -5.72
CA LEU A 119 -12.99 0.78 -6.50
C LEU A 119 -14.40 0.84 -5.90
N PRO A 120 -15.44 0.75 -6.75
CA PRO A 120 -16.84 0.78 -6.34
C PRO A 120 -17.27 -0.48 -5.58
#